data_AF-A5W5Y9-F1
#
_entry.id   AF-A5W5Y9-F1
#
_cell.length_a   1.000
_cell.length_b   1.000
_cell.length_c   1.000
_cell.angle_alpha   90.00
_cell.angle_beta   90.00
_cell.angle_gamma   90.00
#
_symmetry.space_group_name_H-M   'P 1'
#
loop_
_entity.id
_entity.type
_entity.pdbx_description
1 polymer ?
#
loop_
_entity_poly.entity_id
_entity_poly.type
_entity_poly.pdbx_seq_one_letter_code
_entity_poly.pdbx_strand_id
1 'polypeptide(L)'
;MSKKKTHFTIVSSAELEELRQDRARLNALESCCWDVSFESHSNGMDGDYTIGIEIIGHYMGKPNRRVLGENYNENLRAAIDQALTTEAYPPERPEYDLYGNPEQRRA
;
A
#
# COMPACT_ATOMS: atom_id res chain seq x y z
N MET A 1 30.72 -20.15 23.66
CA MET A 1 29.94 -19.48 22.58
C MET A 1 28.72 -20.34 22.28
N SER A 2 27.52 -19.93 22.70
CA SER A 2 26.29 -20.70 22.48
C SER A 2 25.83 -20.55 21.03
N LYS A 3 25.79 -21.65 20.27
CA LYS A 3 25.25 -21.66 18.91
C LYS A 3 23.76 -21.34 18.99
N LYS A 4 23.35 -20.15 18.54
CA LYS A 4 21.92 -19.82 18.35
C LYS A 4 21.34 -20.88 17.40
N LYS A 5 20.39 -21.68 17.87
CA LYS A 5 19.60 -22.57 17.03
C LYS A 5 18.71 -21.70 16.15
N THR A 6 19.05 -21.57 14.87
CA THR A 6 18.14 -21.01 13.88
C THR A 6 17.03 -22.03 13.64
N HIS A 7 15.80 -21.67 13.97
CA HIS A 7 14.63 -22.44 13.56
C HIS A 7 14.38 -22.17 12.08
N PHE A 8 14.48 -23.20 11.26
CA PHE A 8 14.07 -23.17 9.86
C PHE A 8 12.78 -23.96 9.72
N THR A 9 11.79 -23.36 9.06
CA THR A 9 10.55 -24.03 8.68
C THR A 9 10.68 -24.40 7.20
N ILE A 10 10.44 -25.67 6.89
CA ILE A 10 10.36 -26.12 5.49
C ILE A 10 8.94 -25.82 5.02
N VAL A 11 8.83 -24.98 4.00
CA VAL A 11 7.57 -24.60 3.33
C VAL A 11 7.58 -25.05 1.88
N SER A 12 6.40 -25.22 1.30
CA SER A 12 6.26 -25.56 -0.11
C SER A 12 6.73 -24.40 -1.01
N SER A 13 7.03 -24.68 -2.29
CA SER A 13 7.40 -23.62 -3.24
C SER A 13 6.29 -22.60 -3.46
N ALA A 14 5.03 -23.05 -3.49
CA ALA A 14 3.86 -22.19 -3.65
C ALA A 14 3.69 -21.26 -2.44
N GLU A 15 3.77 -21.81 -1.23
CA GLU A 15 3.69 -21.04 0.02
C GLU A 15 4.84 -20.03 0.16
N LEU A 16 6.06 -20.40 -0.25
CA LEU A 16 7.18 -19.48 -0.29
C LEU A 16 6.92 -18.30 -1.23
N GLU A 17 6.26 -18.52 -2.36
CA GLU A 17 5.94 -17.46 -3.32
C GLU A 17 4.84 -16.53 -2.79
N GLU A 18 3.80 -17.07 -2.14
CA GLU A 18 2.79 -16.25 -1.46
C GLU A 18 3.42 -15.37 -0.37
N LEU A 19 4.32 -15.92 0.44
CA LEU A 19 5.05 -15.16 1.47
C LEU A 19 5.93 -14.06 0.88
N ARG A 20 6.51 -14.29 -0.31
CA ARG A 20 7.28 -13.25 -1.02
C ARG A 20 6.38 -12.12 -1.51
N GLN A 21 5.20 -12.45 -2.03
CA GLN A 21 4.23 -11.44 -2.45
C GLN A 21 3.72 -10.63 -1.24
N ASP A 22 3.42 -11.29 -0.12
CA ASP A 22 3.01 -10.61 1.10
C ASP A 22 4.12 -9.69 1.64
N ARG A 23 5.38 -10.14 1.57
CA ARG A 23 6.52 -9.28 1.87
C ARG A 23 6.57 -8.06 0.94
N ALA A 24 6.33 -8.23 -0.36
CA ALA A 24 6.32 -7.12 -1.30
C ALA A 24 5.20 -6.10 -0.97
N ARG A 25 4.01 -6.59 -0.60
CA ARG A 25 2.90 -5.75 -0.13
C ARG A 25 3.26 -4.95 1.12
N LEU A 26 3.86 -5.60 2.12
CA LEU A 26 4.31 -4.91 3.35
C LEU A 26 5.40 -3.88 3.07
N ASN A 27 6.37 -4.23 2.22
CA ASN A 27 7.41 -3.29 1.80
C ASN A 27 6.82 -2.07 1.08
N ALA A 28 5.76 -2.25 0.27
CA ALA A 28 5.10 -1.14 -0.41
C ALA A 28 4.44 -0.17 0.59
N LEU A 29 3.70 -0.70 1.58
CA LEU A 29 3.12 0.11 2.65
C LEU A 29 4.18 0.93 3.39
N GLU A 30 5.31 0.30 3.75
CA GLU A 30 6.41 0.96 4.45
C GLU A 30 7.11 2.02 3.58
N SER A 31 7.52 1.64 2.36
CA SER A 31 8.32 2.50 1.48
C SER A 31 7.54 3.70 0.94
N CYS A 32 6.24 3.54 0.70
CA CYS A 32 5.39 4.62 0.23
C CYS A 32 4.67 5.38 1.36
N CYS A 33 4.92 4.98 2.62
CA CYS A 33 4.28 5.53 3.82
C CYS A 33 2.75 5.58 3.70
N TRP A 34 2.13 4.51 3.20
CA TRP A 34 0.69 4.44 3.04
C TRP A 34 0.00 4.10 4.37
N ASP A 35 -1.13 4.76 4.64
CA ASP A 35 -1.99 4.39 5.77
C ASP A 35 -2.95 3.27 5.33
N VAL A 36 -3.33 2.41 6.28
CA VAL A 36 -4.44 1.47 6.12
C VAL A 36 -5.59 1.95 7.00
N SER A 37 -6.74 2.26 6.39
CA SER A 37 -7.97 2.62 7.07
C SER A 37 -8.98 1.48 6.99
N PHE A 38 -9.68 1.24 8.10
CA PHE A 38 -10.77 0.27 8.16
C PHE A 38 -12.06 1.02 8.44
N GLU A 39 -13.02 0.90 7.54
CA GLU A 39 -14.31 1.54 7.65
C GLU A 39 -15.40 0.49 7.83
N SER A 40 -16.16 0.59 8.92
CA SER A 40 -17.34 -0.26 9.10
C SER A 40 -18.53 0.36 8.38
N HIS A 41 -19.18 -0.44 7.55
CA HIS A 41 -20.41 -0.04 6.88
C HIS A 41 -21.55 -0.90 7.44
N SER A 42 -22.55 -0.24 8.03
CA SER A 42 -23.76 -0.91 8.47
C SER A 42 -24.53 -1.34 7.22
N ASN A 43 -24.79 -2.64 7.09
CA ASN A 43 -25.53 -3.18 5.95
C ASN A 43 -27.05 -3.09 6.12
N GLY A 44 -27.52 -2.40 7.18
CA GLY A 44 -28.93 -2.10 7.41
C GLY A 44 -29.83 -3.33 7.28
N MET A 45 -29.89 -4.15 8.34
CA MET A 45 -31.15 -4.69 8.91
C MET A 45 -30.95 -5.79 9.97
N ASP A 46 -29.74 -6.34 10.20
CA ASP A 46 -29.59 -7.46 11.16
C ASP A 46 -28.30 -7.47 12.00
N GLY A 47 -27.62 -6.32 12.15
CA GLY A 47 -26.40 -6.22 12.98
C GLY A 47 -25.13 -6.76 12.31
N ASP A 48 -25.24 -7.23 11.07
CA ASP A 48 -24.10 -7.50 10.21
C ASP A 48 -23.46 -6.17 9.76
N TYR A 49 -22.13 -6.16 9.73
CA TYR A 49 -21.33 -5.06 9.22
C TYR A 49 -20.37 -5.61 8.19
N THR A 50 -20.09 -4.82 7.17
CA THR A 50 -19.02 -5.11 6.22
C THR A 50 -17.87 -4.16 6.50
N ILE A 51 -16.66 -4.69 6.57
CA ILE A 51 -15.46 -3.87 6.72
C ILE A 51 -14.89 -3.52 5.34
N GLY A 52 -14.95 -2.23 5.02
CA GLY A 52 -14.16 -1.62 3.97
C GLY A 52 -12.71 -1.45 4.43
N ILE A 53 -11.77 -1.70 3.52
CA ILE A 53 -10.35 -1.46 3.71
C ILE A 53 -9.91 -0.45 2.67
N GLU A 54 -9.27 0.63 3.08
CA GLU A 54 -8.72 1.66 2.18
C GLU A 54 -7.21 1.83 2.41
N ILE A 55 -6.46 1.90 1.31
CA ILE A 55 -5.04 2.24 1.31
C ILE A 55 -4.90 3.70 0.93
N ILE A 56 -4.35 4.52 1.83
CA ILE A 56 -4.31 5.97 1.69
C ILE A 56 -2.88 6.46 1.48
N GLY A 57 -2.65 7.17 0.38
CA GLY A 57 -1.40 7.88 0.09
C GLY A 57 -1.40 9.31 0.61
N HIS A 58 -0.24 9.78 1.04
CA HIS A 58 -0.02 11.17 1.49
C HIS A 58 0.68 12.01 0.42
N TYR A 59 0.15 13.20 0.18
CA TYR A 59 0.58 14.09 -0.88
C TYR A 59 0.71 15.52 -0.40
N MET A 60 1.69 16.22 -0.97
CA MET A 60 1.93 17.64 -0.68
C MET A 60 0.93 18.57 -1.39
N GLY A 61 0.29 18.09 -2.47
CA GLY A 61 -0.72 18.84 -3.22
C GLY A 61 -2.13 18.44 -2.82
N LYS A 62 -3.08 19.37 -2.82
CA LYS A 62 -4.48 19.07 -2.47
C LYS A 62 -5.11 18.11 -3.50
N PRO A 63 -5.93 17.13 -3.07
CA PRO A 63 -6.14 16.72 -1.68
C PRO A 63 -4.91 15.98 -1.11
N ASN A 64 -4.52 16.30 0.12
CA ASN A 64 -3.27 15.82 0.73
C ASN A 64 -3.31 14.34 1.15
N ARG A 65 -4.50 13.74 1.23
CA ARG A 65 -4.73 12.32 1.49
C ARG A 65 -5.65 11.79 0.40
N ARG A 66 -5.34 10.64 -0.16
CA ARG A 66 -6.11 10.05 -1.27
C ARG A 66 -6.14 8.53 -1.14
N VAL A 67 -7.30 7.95 -1.42
CA VAL A 67 -7.46 6.50 -1.51
C VAL A 67 -6.80 6.02 -2.80
N LEU A 68 -5.87 5.09 -2.68
CA LEU A 68 -5.12 4.48 -3.79
C LEU A 68 -5.66 3.10 -4.16
N GLY A 69 -6.25 2.40 -3.18
CA GLY A 69 -6.92 1.13 -3.37
C GLY A 69 -7.93 0.89 -2.27
N GLU A 70 -8.99 0.16 -2.57
CA GLU A 70 -10.11 -0.08 -1.68
C GLU A 70 -10.65 -1.50 -1.83
N ASN A 71 -11.11 -2.10 -0.73
CA ASN A 71 -11.73 -3.41 -0.78
C ASN A 71 -12.82 -3.54 0.29
N TYR A 72 -14.06 -3.73 -0.15
CA TYR A 72 -15.23 -3.91 0.71
C TYR A 72 -15.58 -5.39 0.97
N ASN A 73 -14.64 -6.31 0.73
CA ASN A 73 -14.75 -7.73 1.05
C ASN A 73 -13.70 -8.15 2.08
N GLU A 74 -13.24 -7.21 2.91
CA GLU A 74 -12.28 -7.45 4.00
C GLU A 74 -10.93 -8.02 3.55
N ASN A 75 -10.57 -7.81 2.27
CA ASN A 75 -9.34 -8.33 1.70
C ASN A 75 -8.27 -7.23 1.56
N LEU A 76 -7.41 -7.14 2.57
CA LEU A 76 -6.28 -6.20 2.60
C LEU A 76 -5.31 -6.41 1.43
N ARG A 77 -5.03 -7.67 1.06
CA ARG A 77 -4.10 -7.97 -0.04
C ARG A 77 -4.61 -7.38 -1.35
N ALA A 78 -5.89 -7.56 -1.64
CA ALA A 78 -6.52 -7.00 -2.83
C ALA A 78 -6.51 -5.46 -2.83
N ALA A 79 -6.73 -4.82 -1.69
CA ALA A 79 -6.65 -3.35 -1.58
C ALA A 79 -5.23 -2.83 -1.87
N ILE A 80 -4.19 -3.51 -1.36
CA ILE A 80 -2.79 -3.15 -1.63
C ILE A 80 -2.42 -3.43 -3.09
N ASP A 81 -2.88 -4.54 -3.65
CA ASP A 81 -2.62 -4.89 -5.05
C ASP A 81 -3.27 -3.87 -5.99
N GLN A 82 -4.49 -3.39 -5.67
CA GLN A 82 -5.09 -2.26 -6.37
C GLN A 82 -4.23 -0.99 -6.25
N ALA A 83 -3.81 -0.63 -5.02
CA ALA A 83 -2.97 0.55 -4.79
C ALA A 83 -1.64 0.52 -5.55
N LEU A 84 -1.04 -0.66 -5.73
CA LEU A 84 0.17 -0.88 -6.52
C LEU A 84 -0.04 -0.69 -8.03
N THR A 85 -1.27 -0.86 -8.52
CA THR A 85 -1.60 -0.70 -9.95
C THR A 85 -2.14 0.69 -10.30
N THR A 86 -2.52 1.46 -9.29
CA THR A 86 -3.01 2.83 -9.46
C THR A 86 -1.89 3.72 -10.02
N GLU A 87 -2.25 4.55 -11.01
CA GLU A 87 -1.29 5.50 -11.60
C GLU A 87 -0.69 6.40 -10.53
N ALA A 88 0.63 6.60 -10.59
CA ALA A 88 1.36 7.44 -9.65
C ALA A 88 0.86 8.89 -9.76
N TYR A 89 0.05 9.30 -8.79
CA TYR A 89 -0.46 10.66 -8.66
C TYR A 89 0.08 11.27 -7.36
N PRO A 90 0.56 12.53 -7.32
CA PRO A 90 0.75 13.43 -8.47
C PRO A 90 1.79 12.86 -9.44
N PRO A 91 1.72 13.26 -10.73
CA PRO A 91 2.75 12.91 -11.71
C PRO A 91 4.13 13.27 -11.16
N GLU A 92 5.17 12.61 -11.68
CA GLU A 92 6.57 12.90 -11.34
C GLU A 92 6.78 14.41 -11.23
N ARG A 93 7.23 14.85 -10.06
CA ARG A 93 7.57 16.27 -9.89
C ARG A 93 8.71 16.57 -10.85
N PRO A 94 8.66 17.70 -11.58
CA PRO A 94 9.83 18.17 -12.29
C PRO A 94 10.98 18.30 -11.29
N GLU A 95 12.20 17.99 -11.74
CA GLU A 95 13.41 18.34 -11.00
C GLU A 95 13.40 19.85 -10.76
N TYR A 96 13.85 20.33 -9.60
CA TYR A 96 13.87 21.77 -9.32
C TYR A 96 15.32 22.26 -9.32
N ASP A 97 15.55 23.41 -9.92
CA ASP A 97 16.86 24.08 -9.87
C ASP A 97 17.19 24.52 -8.42
N LEU A 98 18.42 25.02 -8.21
CA LEU A 98 18.87 25.55 -6.91
C LEU A 98 17.98 26.69 -6.36
N TYR A 99 17.09 27.25 -7.17
CA TYR A 99 16.18 28.35 -6.84
C TYR A 99 14.73 27.89 -6.66
N GLY A 100 14.44 26.59 -6.78
CA GLY A 100 13.10 26.04 -6.62
C GLY A 100 12.19 26.21 -7.84
N ASN A 101 12.74 26.46 -9.02
CA ASN A 101 11.99 26.45 -10.28
C ASN A 101 12.04 25.07 -10.94
N PRO A 102 10.94 24.58 -11.54
CA PRO A 102 10.96 23.30 -12.22
C PRO A 102 11.91 23.36 -13.43
N GLU A 103 12.93 22.50 -13.43
CA GLU A 103 13.81 22.24 -14.57
C GLU A 103 12.96 21.74 -15.73
N GLN A 104 12.79 22.59 -16.73
CA GLN A 104 12.14 22.22 -17.97
C GLN A 104 13.02 21.19 -18.68
N ARG A 105 12.63 19.90 -18.65
CA ARG A 105 13.21 18.90 -19.56
C ARG A 105 12.99 19.41 -20.98
N ARG A 106 14.06 19.94 -21.61
CA ARG A 106 14.05 20.27 -23.03
C ARG A 106 13.88 18.95 -23.78
N ALA A 107 12.77 18.83 -24.50
CA ALA A 107 12.54 17.75 -25.46
C ALA A 107 13.56 17.83 -26.61
#